data_AF-A0A966UQ47-F1
#
_entry.id   AF-A0A966UQ47-F1
#
_cell.length_a   1.000
_cell.length_b   1.000
_cell.length_c   1.000
_cell.angle_alpha   90.00
_cell.angle_beta   90.00
_cell.angle_gamma   90.00
#
_symmetry.space_group_name_H-M   'P 1'
#
loop_
_entity.id
_entity.type
_entity.pdbx_description
1 polymer ?
#
loop_
_entity_poly.entity_id
_entity_poly.type
_entity_poly.pdbx_seq_one_letter_code
_entity_poly.pdbx_strand_id
1 'polypeptide(L)'
;MKKSYLQKGFTLIELLVVIAIIGILSSVVLASLSTARSKGNDAKVAAQMGGIRASAEILYSNTGSAYGTAASALDCASTAGAISGLTDFVAIKAGMPAGTTMKCTSTASTFAKYAVAASLNGASATGAGDWWCVDSSGASGKITVTAANTIVVTDDTCAAIDAR
;
A
#
# COMPACT_ATOMS: atom_id res chain seq x y z
N MET A 1 -31.07 15.58 60.99
CA MET A 1 -29.75 14.92 61.21
C MET A 1 -29.14 14.60 59.86
N LYS A 2 -28.05 15.26 59.46
CA LYS A 2 -27.33 14.95 58.21
C LYS A 2 -26.31 13.85 58.51
N LYS A 3 -26.49 12.66 57.93
CA LYS A 3 -25.55 11.54 58.03
C LYS A 3 -24.31 11.87 57.19
N SER A 4 -23.17 12.13 57.84
CA SER A 4 -21.88 12.25 57.16
C SER A 4 -21.32 10.85 56.90
N TYR A 5 -21.31 10.43 55.64
CA TYR A 5 -20.62 9.20 55.24
C TYR A 5 -19.12 9.48 55.18
N LEU A 6 -18.33 8.79 56.01
CA LEU A 6 -16.88 8.83 55.93
C LEU A 6 -16.46 8.29 54.56
N GLN A 7 -15.87 9.14 53.71
CA GLN A 7 -15.28 8.70 52.46
C GLN A 7 -14.12 7.75 52.77
N LYS A 8 -14.27 6.47 52.46
CA LYS A 8 -13.18 5.50 52.52
C LYS A 8 -12.16 5.84 51.43
N GLY A 9 -10.92 6.09 51.83
CA GLY A 9 -9.80 6.26 50.92
C GLY A 9 -9.46 4.95 50.21
N PHE A 10 -8.95 5.06 48.98
CA PHE A 10 -8.46 3.93 48.19
C PHE A 10 -7.17 3.38 48.81
N THR A 11 -7.02 2.07 48.92
CA THR A 11 -5.78 1.47 49.43
C THR A 11 -4.72 1.39 48.32
N LEU A 12 -3.44 1.48 48.70
CA LEU A 12 -2.33 1.36 47.76
C LEU A 12 -2.31 -0.02 47.06
N ILE A 13 -2.73 -1.07 47.77
CA ILE A 13 -2.80 -2.43 47.21
C ILE A 13 -3.91 -2.57 46.17
N GLU A 14 -5.06 -1.91 46.38
CA GLU A 14 -6.13 -1.87 45.39
C GLU A 14 -5.67 -1.19 44.10
N LEU A 15 -4.93 -0.07 44.22
CA LEU A 15 -4.42 0.63 43.04
C LEU A 15 -3.37 -0.20 42.30
N LEU A 16 -2.48 -0.88 43.04
CA LEU A 16 -1.45 -1.73 42.47
C LEU A 16 -2.04 -2.91 41.69
N VAL A 17 -3.11 -3.54 42.18
CA VAL A 17 -3.76 -4.66 41.47
C VAL A 17 -4.42 -4.18 40.17
N VAL A 18 -5.02 -2.98 40.16
CA VAL A 18 -5.68 -2.45 38.96
C VAL A 18 -4.67 -2.17 37.85
N ILE A 19 -3.56 -1.51 38.15
CA ILE A 19 -2.53 -1.25 37.14
C ILE A 19 -1.90 -2.55 36.62
N ALA A 20 -1.79 -3.59 37.46
CA ALA A 20 -1.31 -4.90 37.05
C ALA A 20 -2.27 -5.56 36.04
N ILE A 21 -3.58 -5.52 36.30
CA ILE A 21 -4.60 -6.08 35.39
C ILE A 21 -4.65 -5.29 34.08
N ILE A 22 -4.62 -3.95 34.12
CA ILE A 22 -4.56 -3.11 32.92
C ILE A 22 -3.30 -3.40 32.10
N GLY A 23 -2.16 -3.65 32.75
CA GLY A 23 -0.91 -4.04 32.09
C GLY A 23 -1.06 -5.34 31.29
N ILE A 24 -1.67 -6.37 31.89
CA ILE A 24 -1.89 -7.65 31.22
C ILE A 24 -2.86 -7.47 30.03
N LEU A 25 -4.00 -6.83 30.25
CA LEU A 25 -5.01 -6.63 29.20
C LEU A 25 -4.49 -5.78 28.04
N SER A 26 -3.73 -4.72 28.33
CA SER A 26 -3.18 -3.83 27.30
C SER A 26 -2.16 -4.52 26.39
N SER A 27 -1.38 -5.48 26.91
CA SER A 27 -0.40 -6.24 26.11
C SER A 27 -1.06 -7.07 25.00
N VAL A 28 -2.18 -7.73 25.31
CA VAL A 28 -2.93 -8.57 24.34
C VAL A 28 -3.59 -7.71 23.28
N VAL A 29 -4.18 -6.58 23.68
CA VAL A 29 -4.84 -5.62 22.77
C VAL A 29 -3.83 -4.98 21.82
N LEU A 30 -2.62 -4.67 22.29
CA LEU A 30 -1.61 -4.04 21.45
C LEU A 30 -1.12 -4.96 20.32
N ALA A 31 -0.95 -6.25 20.61
CA ALA A 31 -0.53 -7.24 19.60
C ALA A 31 -1.58 -7.38 18.47
N SER A 32 -2.86 -7.43 18.81
CA SER A 32 -3.94 -7.54 17.82
C SER A 32 -4.10 -6.25 17.00
N LEU A 33 -3.95 -5.08 17.63
CA LEU A 33 -4.05 -3.79 16.96
C LEU A 33 -2.93 -3.57 15.94
N SER A 34 -1.70 -4.00 16.22
CA SER A 34 -0.58 -3.89 15.27
C SER A 34 -0.89 -4.61 13.95
N THR A 35 -1.38 -5.85 14.04
CA THR A 35 -1.77 -6.66 12.87
C THR A 35 -2.95 -6.04 12.13
N ALA A 36 -3.96 -5.55 12.84
CA ALA A 36 -5.12 -4.88 12.24
C ALA A 36 -4.70 -3.62 11.45
N ARG A 37 -3.79 -2.81 12.00
CA ARG A 37 -3.25 -1.62 11.32
C ARG A 37 -2.48 -1.98 10.05
N SER A 38 -1.66 -3.04 10.07
CA SER A 38 -0.98 -3.54 8.86
C SER A 38 -1.99 -3.85 7.76
N LYS A 39 -3.00 -4.67 8.07
CA LYS A 39 -4.03 -5.07 7.09
C LYS A 39 -4.83 -3.87 6.58
N GLY A 40 -5.11 -2.89 7.45
CA GLY A 40 -5.75 -1.64 7.05
C GLY A 40 -4.90 -0.80 6.09
N ASN A 41 -3.58 -0.77 6.29
CA ASN A 41 -2.66 -0.11 5.38
C ASN A 41 -2.62 -0.82 4.01
N ASP A 42 -2.57 -2.16 4.00
CA ASP A 42 -2.59 -2.95 2.76
C ASP A 42 -3.90 -2.73 1.98
N ALA A 43 -5.04 -2.70 2.68
CA ALA A 43 -6.33 -2.37 2.07
C ALA A 43 -6.37 -0.94 1.50
N LYS A 44 -5.71 0.02 2.16
CA LYS A 44 -5.56 1.39 1.66
C LYS A 44 -4.76 1.41 0.37
N VAL A 45 -3.66 0.67 0.29
CA VAL A 45 -2.86 0.52 -0.94
C VAL A 45 -3.72 -0.05 -2.06
N ALA A 46 -4.43 -1.16 -1.81
CA ALA A 46 -5.32 -1.77 -2.80
C ALA A 46 -6.39 -0.79 -3.33
N ALA A 47 -6.99 0.01 -2.45
CA ALA A 47 -7.98 1.03 -2.82
C ALA A 47 -7.37 2.14 -3.70
N GLN A 48 -6.19 2.65 -3.33
CA GLN A 48 -5.47 3.66 -4.13
C GLN A 48 -5.06 3.10 -5.51
N MET A 49 -4.64 1.84 -5.58
CA MET A 49 -4.29 1.18 -6.84
C MET A 49 -5.47 1.03 -7.80
N GLY A 50 -6.70 0.89 -7.29
CA GLY A 50 -7.91 0.99 -8.11
C GLY A 50 -8.06 2.35 -8.79
N GLY A 51 -7.67 3.43 -8.10
CA GLY A 51 -7.63 4.78 -8.68
C GLY A 51 -6.60 4.92 -9.79
N ILE A 52 -5.42 4.30 -9.64
CA ILE A 52 -4.38 4.28 -10.70
C ILE A 52 -4.91 3.62 -11.95
N ARG A 53 -5.58 2.47 -11.81
CA ARG A 53 -6.16 1.76 -12.95
C ARG A 53 -7.20 2.62 -13.66
N ALA A 54 -8.15 3.21 -12.92
CA ALA A 54 -9.19 4.04 -13.51
C ALA A 54 -8.63 5.26 -14.27
N SER A 55 -7.64 5.94 -13.67
CA SER A 55 -6.97 7.08 -14.31
C SER A 55 -6.10 6.68 -15.51
N ALA A 56 -5.52 5.48 -15.50
CA ALA A 56 -4.81 4.91 -16.64
C ALA A 56 -5.75 4.66 -17.83
N GLU A 57 -6.95 4.13 -17.61
CA GLU A 57 -7.93 3.94 -18.69
C GLU A 57 -8.45 5.26 -19.30
N ILE A 58 -8.62 6.28 -18.45
CA ILE A 58 -8.97 7.63 -18.93
C ILE A 58 -7.83 8.17 -19.81
N LEU A 59 -6.57 7.99 -19.38
CA LEU A 59 -5.42 8.41 -20.16
C LEU A 59 -5.39 7.72 -21.52
N TYR A 60 -5.55 6.40 -21.56
CA TYR A 60 -5.56 5.61 -22.80
C TYR A 60 -6.61 6.11 -23.80
N SER A 61 -7.78 6.48 -23.30
CA SER A 61 -8.87 7.04 -24.10
C SER A 61 -8.53 8.43 -24.65
N ASN A 62 -7.84 9.26 -23.86
CA ASN A 62 -7.51 10.65 -24.23
C ASN A 62 -6.29 10.76 -25.17
N THR A 63 -5.33 9.84 -25.07
CA THR A 63 -4.06 9.88 -25.84
C THR A 63 -4.10 9.07 -27.13
N GLY A 64 -5.19 8.36 -27.40
CA GLY A 64 -5.34 7.54 -28.60
C GLY A 64 -4.63 6.19 -28.51
N SER A 65 -4.88 5.44 -27.44
CA SER A 65 -4.38 4.07 -27.21
C SER A 65 -2.97 3.94 -26.61
N ALA A 66 -2.55 4.92 -25.81
CA ALA A 66 -1.26 4.90 -25.13
C ALA A 66 -1.38 5.25 -23.63
N TYR A 67 -0.81 4.43 -22.78
CA TYR A 67 -0.74 4.69 -21.34
C TYR A 67 0.43 5.59 -20.95
N GLY A 68 1.22 6.13 -21.90
CA GLY A 68 2.35 6.99 -21.58
C GLY A 68 3.00 7.60 -22.82
N THR A 69 3.95 8.50 -22.59
CA THR A 69 4.61 9.30 -23.65
C THR A 69 6.13 9.31 -23.56
N ALA A 70 6.71 8.62 -22.57
CA ALA A 70 8.14 8.62 -22.27
C ALA A 70 8.66 7.20 -22.05
N ALA A 71 9.98 7.02 -22.18
CA ALA A 71 10.64 5.74 -21.98
C ALA A 71 10.26 5.10 -20.63
N SER A 72 10.06 3.79 -20.65
CA SER A 72 9.70 3.00 -19.48
C SER A 72 10.77 3.08 -18.41
N ALA A 73 10.48 3.79 -17.31
CA ALA A 73 11.26 3.75 -16.08
C ALA A 73 10.55 2.88 -15.05
N LEU A 74 11.35 2.14 -14.28
CA LEU A 74 10.87 1.17 -13.30
C LEU A 74 10.24 1.81 -12.07
N ASP A 75 10.81 2.94 -11.62
CA ASP A 75 10.31 3.67 -10.47
C ASP A 75 9.27 4.69 -10.94
N CYS A 76 8.08 4.64 -10.33
CA CYS A 76 7.07 5.65 -10.60
C CYS A 76 7.48 6.97 -9.92
N ALA A 77 8.16 7.85 -10.65
CA ALA A 77 8.36 9.23 -10.20
C ALA A 77 7.12 10.08 -10.52
N SER A 78 6.93 11.16 -9.78
CA SER A 78 5.79 12.09 -9.87
C SER A 78 5.57 12.73 -11.24
N THR A 79 6.55 12.62 -12.14
CA THR A 79 6.56 13.29 -13.46
C THR A 79 7.31 12.51 -14.55
N ALA A 80 7.92 11.35 -14.26
CA ALA A 80 8.69 10.59 -15.24
C ALA A 80 8.69 9.08 -14.91
N GLY A 81 8.19 8.29 -15.85
CA GLY A 81 8.17 6.82 -15.79
C GLY A 81 7.11 6.26 -16.73
N ALA A 82 7.09 4.93 -16.90
CA ALA A 82 5.93 4.24 -17.45
C ALA A 82 4.68 4.84 -16.78
N ILE A 83 3.64 5.25 -17.52
CA ILE A 83 2.50 6.08 -17.06
C ILE A 83 2.72 7.58 -16.74
N SER A 84 3.64 8.24 -17.46
CA SER A 84 3.95 9.69 -17.37
C SER A 84 2.79 10.68 -17.57
N GLY A 85 1.63 10.25 -18.08
CA GLY A 85 0.48 11.12 -18.37
C GLY A 85 -0.58 11.19 -17.25
N LEU A 86 -0.43 10.42 -16.18
CA LEU A 86 -1.41 10.40 -15.07
C LEU A 86 -1.18 11.59 -14.13
N THR A 87 -1.94 12.67 -14.32
CA THR A 87 -1.89 13.85 -13.43
C THR A 87 -2.28 13.55 -11.99
N ASP A 88 -3.16 12.56 -11.78
CA ASP A 88 -3.65 12.17 -10.45
C ASP A 88 -2.70 11.24 -9.69
N PHE A 89 -1.63 10.79 -10.35
CA PHE A 89 -0.68 9.83 -9.78
C PHE A 89 -0.07 10.31 -8.46
N VAL A 90 0.28 11.60 -8.40
CA VAL A 90 0.87 12.22 -7.19
C VAL A 90 -0.13 12.23 -6.03
N ALA A 91 -1.39 12.55 -6.30
CA ALA A 91 -2.44 12.57 -5.28
C ALA A 91 -2.75 11.16 -4.76
N ILE A 92 -2.84 10.19 -5.67
CA ILE A 92 -3.11 8.78 -5.31
C ILE A 92 -1.95 8.21 -4.49
N LYS A 93 -0.70 8.47 -4.88
CA LYS A 93 0.48 8.06 -4.12
C LYS A 93 0.54 8.73 -2.74
N ALA A 94 0.22 10.02 -2.66
CA ALA A 94 0.15 10.73 -1.38
C ALA A 94 -0.95 10.17 -0.45
N GLY A 95 -1.98 9.54 -1.01
CA GLY A 95 -3.01 8.81 -0.29
C GLY A 95 -2.55 7.47 0.31
N MET A 96 -1.42 6.91 -0.11
CA MET A 96 -0.93 5.61 0.38
C MET A 96 -0.28 5.72 1.78
N PRO A 97 -0.14 4.61 2.52
CA PRO A 97 0.64 4.57 3.76
C PRO A 97 2.09 5.05 3.53
N ALA A 98 2.68 5.71 4.53
CA ALA A 98 4.07 6.14 4.46
C ALA A 98 5.02 4.95 4.26
N GLY A 99 6.03 5.12 3.40
CA GLY A 99 6.98 4.06 3.05
C GLY A 99 6.53 3.15 1.90
N THR A 100 5.32 3.35 1.35
CA THR A 100 4.87 2.60 0.16
C THR A 100 5.76 2.93 -1.03
N THR A 101 6.42 1.90 -1.57
CA THR A 101 7.19 1.96 -2.80
C THR A 101 6.30 1.56 -3.97
N MET A 102 6.47 2.20 -5.12
CA MET A 102 5.74 1.87 -6.34
C MET A 102 6.70 1.61 -7.50
N LYS A 103 6.44 0.54 -8.24
CA LYS A 103 7.11 0.21 -9.49
C LYS A 103 6.12 0.28 -10.64
N CYS A 104 6.50 0.93 -11.72
CA CYS A 104 5.69 1.11 -12.92
C CYS A 104 6.47 0.56 -14.10
N THR A 105 5.78 -0.13 -15.00
CA THR A 105 6.35 -0.69 -16.21
C THR A 105 5.39 -0.39 -17.36
N SER A 106 5.94 -0.18 -18.55
CA SER A 106 5.16 0.00 -19.78
C SER A 106 5.98 -0.50 -20.95
N THR A 107 5.31 -1.01 -21.99
CA THR A 107 6.02 -1.43 -23.20
C THR A 107 6.62 -0.22 -23.92
N ALA A 108 7.94 -0.19 -24.11
CA ALA A 108 8.70 0.98 -24.54
C ALA A 108 8.44 1.49 -25.97
N SER A 109 7.80 0.71 -26.85
CA SER A 109 7.63 1.06 -28.27
C SER A 109 6.25 1.63 -28.63
N THR A 110 5.21 1.23 -27.92
CA THR A 110 3.82 1.67 -28.20
C THR A 110 3.09 2.21 -26.97
N PHE A 111 3.64 2.02 -25.77
CA PHE A 111 2.99 2.33 -24.49
C PHE A 111 1.56 1.77 -24.38
N ALA A 112 1.24 0.73 -25.15
CA ALA A 112 -0.09 0.15 -25.22
C ALA A 112 -0.40 -0.77 -24.04
N LYS A 113 0.60 -1.09 -23.22
CA LYS A 113 0.47 -1.87 -22.00
C LYS A 113 1.21 -1.21 -20.85
N TYR A 114 0.70 -1.43 -19.65
CA TYR A 114 1.33 -1.04 -18.41
C TYR A 114 1.10 -2.10 -17.33
N ALA A 115 2.00 -2.15 -16.37
CA ALA A 115 1.75 -2.75 -15.05
C ALA A 115 2.30 -1.83 -13.96
N VAL A 116 1.60 -1.79 -12.83
CA VAL A 116 1.99 -1.00 -11.65
C VAL A 116 1.88 -1.90 -10.44
N ALA A 117 2.95 -1.96 -9.65
CA ALA A 117 2.99 -2.66 -8.39
C ALA A 117 3.26 -1.67 -7.25
N ALA A 118 2.49 -1.75 -6.16
CA ALA A 118 2.72 -1.00 -4.93
C ALA A 118 3.03 -1.96 -3.79
N SER A 119 4.04 -1.65 -2.97
CA SER A 119 4.51 -2.51 -1.89
C SER A 119 3.46 -2.64 -0.80
N LEU A 120 3.17 -3.86 -0.35
CA LEU A 120 2.38 -4.09 0.86
C LEU A 120 3.31 -4.12 2.09
N ASN A 121 2.72 -4.16 3.29
CA ASN A 121 3.52 -4.16 4.51
C ASN A 121 4.47 -5.37 4.53
N GLY A 122 5.75 -5.11 4.82
CA GLY A 122 6.82 -6.11 4.82
C GLY A 122 7.53 -6.31 3.48
N ALA A 123 7.08 -5.69 2.39
CA ALA A 123 7.84 -5.67 1.14
C ALA A 123 9.02 -4.70 1.21
N SER A 124 10.15 -5.12 0.64
CA SER A 124 11.36 -4.33 0.53
C SER A 124 11.25 -3.30 -0.60
N ALA A 125 11.82 -2.11 -0.39
CA ALA A 125 11.97 -1.10 -1.44
C ALA A 125 12.74 -1.62 -2.68
N THR A 126 13.53 -2.69 -2.53
CA THR A 126 14.29 -3.37 -3.59
C THR A 126 13.50 -4.46 -4.35
N GLY A 127 12.21 -4.63 -4.09
CA GLY A 127 11.32 -5.45 -4.92
C GLY A 127 10.83 -6.76 -4.29
N ALA A 128 11.52 -7.30 -3.27
CA ALA A 128 11.10 -8.56 -2.65
C ALA A 128 9.89 -8.37 -1.71
N GLY A 129 8.97 -9.33 -1.70
CA GLY A 129 7.83 -9.38 -0.76
C GLY A 129 6.47 -9.34 -1.46
N ASP A 130 5.43 -9.02 -0.69
CA ASP A 130 4.05 -8.92 -1.17
C ASP A 130 3.78 -7.54 -1.77
N TRP A 131 3.21 -7.49 -2.97
CA TRP A 131 2.83 -6.27 -3.66
C TRP A 131 1.39 -6.34 -4.13
N TRP A 132 0.73 -5.19 -4.24
CA TRP A 132 -0.53 -5.07 -4.95
C TRP A 132 -0.24 -4.62 -6.38
N CYS A 133 -0.64 -5.40 -7.37
CA CYS A 133 -0.42 -5.10 -8.77
C CYS A 133 -1.73 -4.81 -9.52
N VAL A 134 -1.68 -3.85 -10.42
CA VAL A 134 -2.70 -3.58 -11.44
C VAL A 134 -2.05 -3.47 -12.83
N ASP A 135 -2.74 -3.90 -13.88
CA ASP A 135 -2.21 -3.81 -15.24
C ASP A 135 -3.29 -3.48 -16.29
N SER A 136 -2.82 -3.23 -17.51
CA SER A 136 -3.62 -2.95 -18.72
C SER A 136 -4.52 -4.11 -19.19
N SER A 137 -4.25 -5.35 -18.78
CA SER A 137 -5.15 -6.48 -19.07
C SER A 137 -6.37 -6.50 -18.17
N GLY A 138 -6.32 -5.69 -17.12
CA GLY A 138 -7.34 -5.60 -16.13
C GLY A 138 -7.10 -6.48 -14.91
N ALA A 139 -5.87 -6.93 -14.66
CA ALA A 139 -5.53 -7.56 -13.39
C ALA A 139 -5.60 -6.54 -12.24
N SER A 140 -5.98 -7.02 -11.06
CA SER A 140 -5.89 -6.30 -9.79
C SER A 140 -5.81 -7.33 -8.68
N GLY A 141 -4.70 -7.37 -7.97
CA GLY A 141 -4.53 -8.38 -6.92
C GLY A 141 -3.17 -8.36 -6.27
N LYS A 142 -3.04 -9.18 -5.23
CA LYS A 142 -1.76 -9.41 -4.57
C LYS A 142 -0.88 -10.30 -5.44
N ILE A 143 0.38 -9.93 -5.56
CA ILE A 143 1.47 -10.72 -6.15
C ILE A 143 2.58 -10.87 -5.11
N THR A 144 3.40 -11.91 -5.21
CA THR A 144 4.51 -12.14 -4.29
C THR A 144 5.80 -12.29 -5.07
N VAL A 145 6.72 -11.35 -4.86
CA VAL A 145 7.99 -11.29 -5.57
C VAL A 145 9.08 -11.92 -4.72
N THR A 146 9.73 -12.98 -5.22
CA THR A 146 10.56 -13.86 -4.38
C THR A 146 12.05 -13.49 -4.31
N ALA A 147 12.54 -12.58 -5.15
CA ALA A 147 13.93 -12.11 -5.14
C ALA A 147 14.08 -10.57 -5.01
N ALA A 148 15.28 -10.10 -4.68
CA ALA A 148 15.63 -8.68 -4.79
C ALA A 148 15.97 -8.37 -6.25
N ASN A 149 15.38 -7.30 -6.81
CA ASN A 149 15.51 -6.87 -8.22
C ASN A 149 14.63 -7.61 -9.27
N THR A 150 13.49 -8.17 -8.87
CA THR A 150 12.63 -8.97 -9.77
C THR A 150 11.53 -8.22 -10.50
N ILE A 151 11.22 -6.96 -10.18
CA ILE A 151 10.36 -6.15 -11.07
C ILE A 151 11.28 -5.45 -12.06
N VAL A 152 11.11 -5.72 -13.36
CA VAL A 152 11.91 -5.11 -14.44
C VAL A 152 11.03 -4.35 -15.44
N VAL A 153 11.61 -3.43 -16.20
CA VAL A 153 10.86 -2.56 -17.13
C VAL A 153 10.12 -3.31 -18.24
N THR A 154 10.43 -4.58 -18.44
CA THR A 154 9.77 -5.47 -19.41
C THR A 154 8.55 -6.18 -18.86
N ASP A 155 8.31 -6.17 -17.55
CA ASP A 155 7.18 -6.88 -16.95
C ASP A 155 5.88 -6.09 -17.18
N ASP A 156 5.25 -6.29 -18.33
CA ASP A 156 4.09 -5.52 -18.81
C ASP A 156 2.74 -6.00 -18.27
N THR A 157 2.73 -7.01 -17.39
CA THR A 157 1.54 -7.60 -16.76
C THR A 157 1.83 -8.04 -15.32
N CYS A 158 0.80 -8.06 -14.48
CA CYS A 158 0.93 -8.54 -13.10
C CYS A 158 1.36 -10.00 -13.02
N ALA A 159 0.92 -10.84 -13.97
CA ALA A 159 1.35 -12.23 -14.06
C ALA A 159 2.86 -12.37 -14.36
N ALA A 160 3.40 -11.49 -15.21
CA ALA A 160 4.84 -11.47 -15.49
C ALA A 160 5.66 -11.06 -14.26
N ILE A 161 5.13 -10.14 -13.44
CA ILE A 161 5.77 -9.72 -12.19
C ILE A 161 5.67 -10.83 -11.13
N ASP A 162 4.53 -11.51 -11.02
CA ASP A 162 4.30 -12.59 -10.03
C ASP A 162 5.11 -13.86 -10.33
N ALA A 163 5.45 -14.09 -11.59
CA ALA A 163 6.26 -15.24 -12.01
C ALA A 163 7.75 -15.15 -11.61
N ARG A 164 8.14 -14.17 -10.79
CA ARG A 164 9.52 -13.78 -10.50
C ARG A 164 9.82 -13.76 -8.99
#